data_AF-A0A8H7L7M9-F1
#
_entry.id   AF-A0A8H7L7M9-F1
#
_cell.length_a   1.000
_cell.length_b   1.000
_cell.length_c   1.000
_cell.angle_alpha   90.00
_cell.angle_beta   90.00
_cell.angle_gamma   90.00
#
_symmetry.space_group_name_H-M   'P 1'
#
loop_
_entity.id
_entity.type
_entity.pdbx_description
1 polymer ?
#
loop_
_entity_poly.entity_id
_entity_poly.type
_entity_poly.pdbx_seq_one_letter_code
_entity_poly.pdbx_strand_id
1 'polypeptide(L)'
;MANVSCTFTSINDVLAQAEAGQLNITAAVSTCQGLCTLAWGVGNPDLSGIGLNISYILQAVLTVLFGPLFCLLYWYRQRPSKDDKGINDTTENIETLHDSKSTKDAVEPPEILPDNKSIKDATADTPVDGKCTNCIKDTNKNLEDLHDAFLDVSAQFSIPVAVATVTRFLQNPPFYEITFMHSLTTMQFLSLLSTAVTAGIFKTRKEPMRITVICLYGLLEFGFYMGLVGGLRTSGARWDAIDELGEACKAYGTLLPGFEDIPKLRTIVPHFSAHQVLLEWGHYALWKASFIVIGLILAGFVALAVVVCVIWGLGALLISQEIWVLGSMSLAFTIATIVELVRMERTRSIMQAITGAEFGDNAWGFGQVVSLFLWVPISIQAAYTLIEIYFPSSRSKAVDKAGKAA
;
A
#
# COMPACT_ATOMS: atom_id res chain seq x y z
N MET A 1 -48.60 -19.74 14.67
CA MET A 1 -47.54 -19.16 13.82
C MET A 1 -47.60 -17.66 14.00
N ALA A 2 -46.52 -17.01 14.44
CA ALA A 2 -46.49 -15.56 14.48
C ALA A 2 -46.64 -15.02 13.04
N ASN A 3 -47.44 -13.98 12.85
CA ASN A 3 -47.65 -13.37 11.55
C ASN A 3 -46.37 -12.62 11.16
N VAL A 4 -45.54 -13.20 10.29
CA VAL A 4 -44.27 -12.59 9.87
C VAL A 4 -44.58 -11.43 8.92
N SER A 5 -44.32 -10.19 9.34
CA SER A 5 -44.45 -9.02 8.47
C SER A 5 -43.24 -8.92 7.54
N CYS A 6 -43.46 -8.93 6.23
CA CYS A 6 -42.39 -8.81 5.22
C CYS A 6 -41.90 -7.37 4.98
N THR A 7 -42.06 -6.48 5.96
CA THR A 7 -41.70 -5.06 5.87
C THR A 7 -40.30 -4.83 6.45
N PHE A 8 -39.27 -5.25 5.71
CA PHE A 8 -37.88 -4.99 6.06
C PHE A 8 -37.31 -3.89 5.15
N THR A 9 -36.77 -2.83 5.74
CA THR A 9 -36.15 -1.74 4.98
C THR A 9 -34.69 -2.00 4.66
N SER A 10 -34.01 -2.79 5.49
CA SER A 10 -32.62 -3.19 5.29
C SER A 10 -32.36 -4.60 5.78
N ILE A 11 -31.26 -5.19 5.33
CA ILE A 11 -30.82 -6.49 5.85
C ILE A 11 -30.45 -6.43 7.33
N ASN A 12 -30.03 -5.27 7.83
CA ASN A 12 -29.66 -5.09 9.22
C ASN A 12 -30.88 -5.19 10.14
N ASP A 13 -32.07 -4.82 9.66
CA ASP A 13 -33.32 -5.00 10.41
C ASP A 13 -33.65 -6.48 10.60
N VAL A 14 -33.42 -7.29 9.54
CA VAL A 14 -33.60 -8.75 9.57
C VAL A 14 -32.62 -9.38 10.56
N LEU A 15 -31.34 -9.01 10.47
CA LEU A 15 -30.29 -9.55 11.34
C LEU A 15 -30.51 -9.13 12.80
N ALA A 16 -30.89 -7.87 13.06
CA ALA A 16 -31.15 -7.39 14.42
C ALA A 16 -32.36 -8.09 15.06
N GLN A 17 -33.44 -8.32 14.30
CA GLN A 17 -34.59 -9.07 14.79
C GLN A 17 -34.26 -10.55 15.02
N ALA A 18 -33.44 -11.16 14.16
CA ALA A 18 -32.97 -12.53 14.35
C ALA A 18 -32.05 -12.67 15.57
N GLU A 19 -31.12 -11.73 15.76
CA GLU A 19 -30.23 -11.67 16.93
C GLU A 19 -31.02 -11.48 18.23
N ALA A 20 -32.12 -10.74 18.20
CA ALA A 20 -33.05 -10.61 19.32
C ALA A 20 -33.93 -11.86 19.56
N GLY A 21 -33.81 -12.90 18.72
CA GLY A 21 -34.65 -14.11 18.77
C GLY A 21 -36.11 -13.86 18.36
N GLN A 22 -36.39 -12.71 17.75
CA GLN A 22 -37.74 -12.29 17.36
C GLN A 22 -38.13 -12.75 15.96
N LEU A 23 -37.15 -13.16 15.15
CA LEU A 23 -37.36 -13.59 13.77
C LEU A 23 -36.74 -14.98 13.54
N ASN A 24 -37.55 -15.91 13.05
CA ASN A 24 -37.05 -17.16 12.47
C ASN A 24 -36.71 -16.89 11.00
N ILE A 25 -35.42 -16.87 10.67
CA ILE A 25 -34.96 -16.46 9.34
C ILE A 25 -35.47 -17.43 8.27
N THR A 26 -35.41 -18.73 8.54
CA THR A 26 -35.92 -19.76 7.62
C THR A 26 -37.40 -19.55 7.27
N ALA A 27 -38.24 -19.23 8.26
CA ALA A 27 -39.65 -18.92 8.05
C ALA A 27 -39.86 -17.59 7.31
N ALA A 28 -39.03 -16.58 7.59
CA ALA A 28 -39.11 -15.28 6.94
C ALA A 28 -38.73 -15.37 5.45
N VAL A 29 -37.65 -16.07 5.10
CA VAL A 29 -37.21 -16.25 3.71
C VAL A 29 -38.26 -17.03 2.90
N SER A 30 -38.86 -18.08 3.48
CA SER A 30 -39.89 -18.87 2.80
C SER A 30 -41.22 -18.13 2.61
N THR A 31 -41.51 -17.13 3.45
CA THR A 31 -42.76 -16.35 3.37
C THR A 31 -42.59 -15.08 2.54
N CYS A 32 -41.44 -14.42 2.61
CA CYS A 32 -41.20 -13.09 2.04
C CYS A 32 -40.37 -13.17 0.75
N GLN A 33 -41.05 -13.16 -0.40
CA GLN A 33 -40.39 -13.07 -1.70
C GLN A 33 -39.58 -11.77 -1.79
N GLY A 34 -38.27 -11.88 -2.07
CA GLY A 34 -37.36 -10.74 -2.19
C GLY A 34 -36.50 -10.45 -0.95
N LEU A 35 -36.70 -11.15 0.18
CA LEU A 35 -35.82 -11.00 1.35
C LEU A 35 -34.36 -11.31 1.02
N CYS A 36 -34.13 -12.34 0.20
CA CYS A 36 -32.80 -12.67 -0.29
C CYS A 36 -32.24 -11.52 -1.13
N THR A 37 -33.02 -10.91 -2.02
CA THR A 37 -32.59 -9.75 -2.82
C THR A 37 -32.18 -8.55 -1.95
N LEU A 38 -32.88 -8.32 -0.84
CA LEU A 38 -32.56 -7.26 0.14
C LEU A 38 -31.21 -7.48 0.82
N ALA A 39 -30.82 -8.74 1.08
CA ALA A 39 -29.52 -9.08 1.65
C ALA A 39 -28.34 -8.67 0.76
N TRP A 40 -28.58 -8.60 -0.55
CA TRP A 40 -27.58 -8.30 -1.57
C TRP A 40 -27.52 -6.83 -1.93
N GLY A 41 -28.66 -6.13 -1.83
CA GLY A 41 -28.80 -4.71 -2.08
C GLY A 41 -28.41 -4.30 -3.51
N VAL A 42 -28.57 -3.01 -3.79
CA VAL A 42 -28.29 -2.41 -5.11
C VAL A 42 -26.84 -1.99 -5.31
N GLY A 43 -26.00 -2.16 -4.29
CA GLY A 43 -24.65 -1.59 -4.22
C GLY A 43 -24.66 -0.07 -4.05
N ASN A 44 -23.50 0.52 -3.76
CA ASN A 44 -23.35 1.97 -3.74
C ASN A 44 -22.44 2.41 -4.91
N PRO A 45 -22.96 3.17 -5.89
CA PRO A 45 -22.17 3.66 -7.01
C PRO A 45 -21.09 4.66 -6.59
N ASP A 46 -21.15 5.24 -5.38
CA ASP A 46 -20.15 6.18 -4.90
C ASP A 46 -18.83 5.52 -4.50
N LEU A 47 -18.80 4.21 -4.25
CA LEU A 47 -17.56 3.43 -4.00
C LEU A 47 -17.29 2.41 -5.10
N SER A 48 -18.36 1.85 -5.66
CA SER A 48 -18.29 0.82 -6.69
C SER A 48 -18.74 1.34 -8.06
N GLY A 49 -18.68 2.65 -8.31
CA GLY A 49 -18.97 3.22 -9.62
C GLY A 49 -17.80 3.14 -10.59
N ILE A 50 -18.09 3.22 -11.88
CA ILE A 50 -17.11 3.06 -12.97
C ILE A 50 -15.88 3.96 -12.82
N GLY A 51 -16.05 5.24 -12.46
CA GLY A 51 -14.93 6.17 -12.39
C GLY A 51 -13.96 5.87 -11.25
N LEU A 52 -14.45 5.45 -10.08
CA LEU A 52 -13.58 4.99 -9.00
C LEU A 52 -12.92 3.65 -9.32
N ASN A 53 -13.64 2.76 -10.00
CA ASN A 53 -13.12 1.48 -10.43
C ASN A 53 -11.89 1.65 -11.34
N ILE A 54 -11.97 2.59 -12.28
CA ILE A 54 -10.82 2.97 -13.12
C ILE A 54 -9.67 3.48 -12.26
N SER A 55 -9.93 4.31 -11.25
CA SER A 55 -8.91 4.78 -10.31
C SER A 55 -8.24 3.63 -9.52
N TYR A 56 -9.00 2.62 -9.11
CA TYR A 56 -8.46 1.42 -8.46
C TYR A 56 -7.56 0.60 -9.38
N ILE A 57 -7.97 0.42 -10.64
CA ILE A 57 -7.17 -0.25 -11.66
C ILE A 57 -5.89 0.55 -11.94
N LEU A 58 -5.99 1.87 -12.09
CA LEU A 58 -4.83 2.76 -12.28
C LEU A 58 -3.85 2.64 -11.12
N GLN A 59 -4.34 2.68 -9.88
CA GLN A 59 -3.50 2.48 -8.70
C GLN A 59 -2.77 1.15 -8.75
N ALA A 60 -3.48 0.03 -9.01
CA ALA A 60 -2.85 -1.28 -9.05
C ALA A 60 -1.79 -1.38 -10.15
N VAL A 61 -2.05 -0.83 -11.34
CA VAL A 61 -1.09 -0.76 -12.45
C VAL A 61 0.14 0.06 -12.05
N LEU A 62 -0.06 1.24 -11.47
CA LEU A 62 1.03 2.09 -11.02
C LEU A 62 1.81 1.44 -9.87
N THR A 63 1.18 0.66 -9.00
CA THR A 63 1.85 -0.12 -7.96
C THR A 63 2.73 -1.22 -8.54
N VAL A 64 2.33 -1.86 -9.63
CA VAL A 64 3.21 -2.80 -10.35
C VAL A 64 4.44 -2.07 -10.93
N LEU A 65 4.21 -0.90 -11.54
CA LEU A 65 5.26 -0.10 -12.18
C LEU A 65 6.25 0.49 -11.16
N PHE A 66 5.74 1.12 -10.11
CA PHE A 66 6.53 1.82 -9.09
C PHE A 66 6.91 0.97 -7.88
N GLY A 67 6.36 -0.24 -7.76
CA GLY A 67 6.76 -1.24 -6.77
C GLY A 67 7.89 -2.13 -7.30
N PRO A 68 7.62 -3.39 -7.68
CA PRO A 68 8.65 -4.36 -8.02
C PRO A 68 9.39 -4.06 -9.33
N LEU A 69 8.72 -3.51 -10.34
CA LEU A 69 9.39 -3.18 -11.61
C LEU A 69 10.38 -2.03 -11.42
N PHE A 70 10.04 -1.05 -10.59
CA PHE A 70 10.96 0.02 -10.22
C PHE A 70 12.20 -0.51 -9.50
N CYS A 71 12.05 -1.46 -8.56
CA CYS A 71 13.19 -2.13 -7.92
C CYS A 71 14.12 -2.78 -8.94
N LEU A 72 13.56 -3.49 -9.93
CA LEU A 72 14.32 -4.15 -10.99
C LEU A 72 15.05 -3.15 -11.90
N LEU A 73 14.36 -2.07 -12.30
CA LEU A 73 14.95 -0.99 -13.11
C LEU A 73 16.10 -0.30 -12.35
N TYR A 74 15.89 -0.01 -11.07
CA TYR A 74 16.90 0.60 -10.22
C TYR A 74 18.12 -0.30 -10.03
N TRP A 75 17.90 -1.60 -9.77
CA TRP A 75 18.96 -2.60 -9.68
C TRP A 75 19.76 -2.73 -10.98
N TYR A 76 19.07 -2.82 -12.11
CA TYR A 76 19.69 -2.93 -13.43
C TYR A 76 20.60 -1.73 -13.72
N ARG A 77 20.14 -0.52 -13.35
CA ARG A 77 20.89 0.72 -13.54
C ARG A 77 22.09 0.85 -12.59
N GLN A 78 22.01 0.32 -11.37
CA GLN A 78 23.13 0.35 -10.42
C GLN A 78 24.26 -0.63 -10.75
N ARG A 79 24.05 -1.58 -11.67
CA ARG A 79 25.07 -2.58 -11.99
C ARG A 79 26.33 -1.87 -12.53
N PRO A 80 27.47 -1.92 -11.83
CA PRO A 80 28.70 -1.32 -12.34
C PRO A 80 29.04 -2.00 -13.67
N SER A 81 29.33 -1.21 -14.71
CA SER A 81 29.82 -1.75 -15.97
C SER A 81 31.08 -2.55 -15.66
N LYS A 82 31.14 -3.82 -16.11
CA LYS A 82 32.30 -4.68 -15.86
C LYS A 82 33.59 -4.13 -16.49
N ASP A 83 33.44 -3.19 -17.43
CA ASP A 83 34.53 -2.61 -18.20
C ASP A 83 35.39 -1.62 -17.38
N ASP A 84 34.88 -1.07 -16.26
CA ASP A 84 35.65 -0.14 -15.41
C ASP A 84 36.66 -0.84 -14.47
N LYS A 85 36.62 -2.17 -14.35
CA LYS A 85 37.57 -2.90 -13.49
C LYS A 85 38.99 -2.96 -14.06
N GLY A 86 39.21 -2.64 -15.33
CA GLY A 86 40.52 -2.73 -15.97
C GLY A 86 41.48 -1.58 -15.68
N ILE A 87 40.99 -0.43 -15.21
CA ILE A 87 41.82 0.79 -15.13
C ILE A 87 42.41 1.03 -13.73
N ASN A 88 41.70 0.68 -12.66
CA ASN A 88 42.18 0.96 -11.30
C ASN A 88 43.28 0.01 -10.80
N ASP A 89 43.39 -1.22 -11.32
CA ASP A 89 44.49 -2.15 -10.95
C ASP A 89 45.86 -1.66 -11.42
N THR A 90 45.92 -0.72 -12.37
CA THR A 90 47.20 -0.18 -12.87
C THR A 90 47.70 0.99 -12.03
N THR A 91 46.80 1.75 -11.39
CA THR A 91 47.15 2.97 -10.64
C THR A 91 47.66 2.67 -9.23
N GLU A 92 47.11 1.64 -8.56
CA GLU A 92 47.55 1.24 -7.21
C GLU A 92 48.98 0.63 -7.19
N ASN A 93 49.46 0.14 -8.35
CA ASN A 93 50.82 -0.35 -8.52
C ASN A 93 51.86 0.76 -8.76
N ILE A 94 51.45 2.01 -9.03
CA ILE A 94 52.38 3.12 -9.27
C ILE A 94 52.70 3.87 -7.97
N GLU A 95 51.76 3.97 -7.02
CA GLU A 95 52.00 4.62 -5.72
C GLU A 95 52.95 3.82 -4.82
N THR A 96 52.99 2.49 -4.94
CA THR A 96 53.93 1.66 -4.15
C THR A 96 55.38 1.70 -4.64
N LEU A 97 55.65 2.27 -5.82
CA LEU A 97 57.01 2.39 -6.37
C LEU A 97 57.73 3.69 -5.98
N HIS A 98 57.03 4.65 -5.36
CA HIS A 98 57.61 5.95 -5.03
C HIS A 98 58.10 6.13 -3.58
N ASP A 99 57.83 5.16 -2.69
CA ASP A 99 58.19 5.24 -1.26
C ASP A 99 59.53 4.57 -0.87
N SER A 100 60.30 4.07 -1.84
CA SER A 100 61.59 3.39 -1.57
C SER A 100 62.81 4.32 -1.49
N LYS A 101 62.65 5.65 -1.37
CA LYS A 101 63.83 6.54 -1.41
C LYS A 101 63.72 7.77 -0.50
N SER A 102 63.90 7.60 0.81
CA SER A 102 64.66 8.58 1.61
C SER A 102 65.06 8.04 2.99
N THR A 103 66.36 7.83 3.17
CA THR A 103 67.03 7.78 4.47
C THR A 103 68.03 8.95 4.49
N LYS A 104 67.92 9.85 5.48
CA LYS A 104 69.02 10.42 6.30
C LYS A 104 68.69 11.79 6.92
N ASP A 105 68.86 11.83 8.24
CA ASP A 105 69.52 12.85 9.09
C ASP A 105 69.07 14.33 9.07
N ALA A 106 68.44 14.71 10.20
CA ALA A 106 68.71 15.82 11.13
C ALA A 106 69.02 17.27 10.68
N VAL A 107 68.52 18.19 11.53
CA VAL A 107 68.94 19.59 11.83
C VAL A 107 68.10 20.72 11.20
N GLU A 108 67.73 21.66 12.08
CA GLU A 108 66.82 22.82 11.99
C GLU A 108 67.58 24.12 11.53
N PRO A 109 66.97 25.33 11.55
CA PRO A 109 66.30 26.13 10.50
C PRO A 109 67.13 27.38 10.04
N PRO A 110 66.55 28.50 9.57
CA PRO A 110 65.68 28.78 8.41
C PRO A 110 66.35 29.73 7.39
N GLU A 111 65.97 29.71 6.11
CA GLU A 111 66.33 30.81 5.19
C GLU A 111 65.33 31.04 4.05
N ILE A 112 65.31 32.28 3.61
CA ILE A 112 64.28 32.99 2.83
C ILE A 112 64.61 32.95 1.33
N LEU A 113 63.60 32.65 0.48
CA LEU A 113 63.48 32.92 -0.99
C LEU A 113 64.54 32.24 -1.92
N PRO A 114 64.36 32.18 -3.27
CA PRO A 114 63.27 32.65 -4.13
C PRO A 114 62.70 31.57 -5.11
N ASP A 115 61.68 32.00 -5.86
CA ASP A 115 61.14 31.47 -7.11
C ASP A 115 61.96 30.40 -7.83
N ASN A 116 61.40 29.21 -8.01
CA ASN A 116 61.86 28.27 -9.02
C ASN A 116 60.70 27.77 -9.89
N LYS A 117 60.51 28.53 -10.97
CA LYS A 117 59.64 28.26 -12.12
C LYS A 117 60.25 27.11 -12.92
N SER A 118 60.00 25.86 -12.51
CA SER A 118 60.34 24.67 -13.30
C SER A 118 59.06 24.02 -13.83
N ILE A 119 58.87 24.26 -15.13
CA ILE A 119 58.39 23.32 -16.15
C ILE A 119 57.86 22.01 -15.54
N LYS A 120 56.56 21.97 -15.24
CA LYS A 120 55.81 20.71 -15.17
C LYS A 120 55.37 20.40 -16.58
N ASP A 121 55.90 19.29 -17.07
CA ASP A 121 55.61 18.71 -18.36
C ASP A 121 54.10 18.68 -18.63
N ALA A 122 53.77 19.15 -19.83
CA ALA A 122 52.46 18.98 -20.44
C ALA A 122 52.28 17.50 -20.78
N THR A 123 51.97 16.66 -19.79
CA THR A 123 51.18 15.46 -20.05
C THR A 123 49.82 15.95 -20.51
N ALA A 124 49.58 15.80 -21.81
CA ALA A 124 48.28 16.01 -22.42
C ALA A 124 47.29 15.10 -21.69
N ASP A 125 46.55 15.68 -20.74
CA ASP A 125 45.33 15.12 -20.19
C ASP A 125 44.36 14.94 -21.35
N THR A 126 44.41 13.75 -21.97
CA THR A 126 43.29 13.28 -22.78
C THR A 126 42.06 13.37 -21.88
N PRO A 127 40.99 14.07 -22.27
CA PRO A 127 39.79 14.18 -21.47
C PRO A 127 39.13 12.81 -21.44
N VAL A 128 39.55 11.97 -20.49
CA VAL A 128 38.92 10.69 -20.19
C VAL A 128 37.54 11.01 -19.65
N ASP A 129 36.52 10.80 -20.50
CA ASP A 129 35.10 10.50 -20.28
C ASP A 129 34.41 10.75 -18.92
N GLY A 130 34.84 11.74 -18.13
CA GLY A 130 34.24 12.12 -16.85
C GLY A 130 32.88 12.81 -16.96
N LYS A 131 32.25 12.78 -18.14
CA LYS A 131 31.09 13.62 -18.47
C LYS A 131 29.72 13.00 -18.13
N CYS A 132 29.66 11.75 -17.66
CA CYS A 132 28.37 11.08 -17.40
C CYS A 132 28.06 10.76 -15.93
N THR A 133 28.95 11.06 -14.99
CA THR A 133 28.66 10.83 -13.55
C THR A 133 27.60 11.78 -13.01
N ASN A 134 27.58 13.04 -13.44
CA ASN A 134 26.54 14.00 -13.06
C ASN A 134 25.17 13.64 -13.64
N CYS A 135 25.12 13.19 -14.91
CA CYS A 135 23.86 12.78 -15.54
C CYS A 135 23.19 11.62 -14.80
N ILE A 136 23.96 10.63 -14.33
CA ILE A 136 23.41 9.49 -13.58
C ILE A 136 22.80 9.94 -12.26
N LYS A 137 23.45 10.88 -11.55
CA LYS A 137 22.96 11.44 -10.29
C LYS A 137 21.63 12.17 -10.48
N ASP A 138 21.53 13.01 -11.51
CA ASP A 138 20.31 13.78 -11.79
C ASP A 138 19.12 12.87 -12.13
N THR A 139 19.32 11.85 -12.98
CA THR A 139 18.24 10.89 -13.28
C THR A 139 17.80 10.10 -12.06
N ASN A 140 18.74 9.67 -11.20
CA ASN A 140 18.40 8.91 -9.99
C ASN A 140 17.57 9.77 -9.03
N LYS A 141 17.88 11.08 -8.95
CA LYS A 141 17.09 12.04 -8.19
C LYS A 141 15.69 12.21 -8.77
N ASN A 142 15.55 12.36 -10.10
CA ASN A 142 14.24 12.49 -10.74
C ASN A 142 13.38 11.21 -10.56
N LEU A 143 14.02 10.03 -10.54
CA LEU A 143 13.36 8.76 -10.24
C LEU A 143 12.91 8.66 -8.77
N GLU A 144 13.74 9.14 -7.84
CA GLU A 144 13.37 9.26 -6.43
C GLU A 144 12.16 10.18 -6.27
N ASP A 145 12.24 11.41 -6.79
CA ASP A 145 11.16 12.41 -6.75
C ASP A 145 9.86 11.89 -7.39
N LEU A 146 9.95 11.09 -8.45
CA LEU A 146 8.80 10.47 -9.11
C LEU A 146 8.15 9.37 -8.26
N HIS A 147 8.94 8.45 -7.70
CA HIS A 147 8.42 7.41 -6.80
C HIS A 147 7.74 8.04 -5.59
N ASP A 148 8.32 9.12 -5.11
CA ASP A 148 7.84 9.90 -3.99
C ASP A 148 6.53 10.61 -4.25
N ALA A 149 6.39 11.25 -5.41
CA ALA A 149 5.10 11.79 -5.84
C ALA A 149 4.03 10.69 -5.95
N PHE A 150 4.39 9.49 -6.43
CA PHE A 150 3.45 8.37 -6.49
C PHE A 150 2.98 7.92 -5.11
N LEU A 151 3.89 7.80 -4.14
CA LEU A 151 3.55 7.43 -2.77
C LEU A 151 2.59 8.45 -2.14
N ASP A 152 2.84 9.74 -2.34
CA ASP A 152 1.99 10.83 -1.83
C ASP A 152 0.59 10.80 -2.48
N VAL A 153 0.50 10.61 -3.80
CA VAL A 153 -0.78 10.48 -4.52
C VAL A 153 -1.53 9.22 -4.07
N SER A 154 -0.83 8.09 -3.90
CA SER A 154 -1.43 6.85 -3.40
C SER A 154 -2.03 7.06 -2.00
N ALA A 155 -1.32 7.73 -1.09
CA ALA A 155 -1.83 8.03 0.24
C ALA A 155 -3.03 9.01 0.22
N GLN A 156 -2.94 10.07 -0.60
CA GLN A 156 -4.03 11.04 -0.78
C GLN A 156 -5.29 10.42 -1.39
N PHE A 157 -5.14 9.37 -2.18
CA PHE A 157 -6.27 8.60 -2.71
C PHE A 157 -6.80 7.56 -1.71
N SER A 158 -5.91 6.82 -1.05
CA SER A 158 -6.28 5.72 -0.14
C SER A 158 -7.06 6.23 1.07
N ILE A 159 -6.60 7.32 1.71
CA ILE A 159 -7.17 7.80 2.98
C ILE A 159 -8.64 8.20 2.84
N PRO A 160 -9.04 9.04 1.86
CA PRO A 160 -10.45 9.34 1.62
C PRO A 160 -11.28 8.09 1.30
N VAL A 161 -10.73 7.13 0.55
CA VAL A 161 -11.41 5.86 0.23
C VAL A 161 -11.62 5.02 1.50
N ALA A 162 -10.63 4.96 2.39
CA ALA A 162 -10.73 4.26 3.66
C ALA A 162 -11.78 4.92 4.59
N VAL A 163 -11.78 6.26 4.67
CA VAL A 163 -12.80 7.02 5.44
C VAL A 163 -14.19 6.82 4.87
N ALA A 164 -14.35 6.89 3.55
CA ALA A 164 -15.62 6.66 2.87
C ALA A 164 -16.10 5.21 3.08
N THR A 165 -15.19 4.25 3.06
CA THR A 165 -15.47 2.84 3.36
C THR A 165 -15.99 2.67 4.79
N VAL A 166 -15.33 3.25 5.79
CA VAL A 166 -15.80 3.15 7.18
C VAL A 166 -17.13 3.85 7.39
N THR A 167 -17.30 5.03 6.80
CA THR A 167 -18.57 5.76 6.87
C THR A 167 -19.69 4.95 6.23
N ARG A 168 -19.43 4.35 5.07
CA ARG A 168 -20.40 3.49 4.40
C ARG A 168 -20.69 2.22 5.18
N PHE A 169 -19.68 1.63 5.82
CA PHE A 169 -19.83 0.49 6.71
C PHE A 169 -20.75 0.80 7.90
N LEU A 170 -20.63 1.98 8.51
CA LEU A 170 -21.53 2.44 9.57
C LEU A 170 -22.97 2.68 9.10
N GLN A 171 -23.18 2.88 7.80
CA GLN A 171 -24.51 2.97 7.19
C GLN A 171 -25.10 1.60 6.83
N ASN A 172 -24.60 0.52 7.44
CA ASN A 172 -25.24 -0.78 7.38
C ASN A 172 -25.42 -1.32 5.94
N PRO A 173 -24.34 -1.41 5.15
CA PRO A 173 -24.41 -1.82 3.75
C PRO A 173 -24.74 -3.31 3.59
N PRO A 174 -25.23 -3.73 2.42
CA PRO A 174 -25.48 -5.14 2.11
C PRO A 174 -24.17 -5.95 2.04
N PHE A 175 -24.28 -7.29 2.03
CA PHE A 175 -23.11 -8.18 2.16
C PHE A 175 -22.08 -8.05 1.04
N TYR A 176 -22.52 -7.95 -0.23
CA TYR A 176 -21.54 -7.81 -1.32
C TYR A 176 -20.78 -6.49 -1.26
N GLU A 177 -21.44 -5.44 -0.80
CA GLU A 177 -20.78 -4.15 -0.61
C GLU A 177 -19.77 -4.23 0.54
N ILE A 178 -20.07 -4.99 1.61
CA ILE A 178 -19.10 -5.29 2.66
C ILE A 178 -17.88 -6.04 2.12
N THR A 179 -18.09 -7.12 1.34
CA THR A 179 -17.00 -7.88 0.73
C THR A 179 -16.19 -7.02 -0.23
N PHE A 180 -16.86 -6.19 -1.03
CA PHE A 180 -16.23 -5.22 -1.92
C PHE A 180 -15.36 -4.23 -1.14
N MET A 181 -15.89 -3.61 -0.08
CA MET A 181 -15.18 -2.68 0.80
C MET A 181 -13.97 -3.34 1.50
N HIS A 182 -14.10 -4.62 1.89
CA HIS A 182 -12.99 -5.38 2.46
C HIS A 182 -11.86 -5.58 1.44
N SER A 183 -12.17 -6.09 0.26
CA SER A 183 -11.15 -6.24 -0.80
C SER A 183 -10.56 -4.89 -1.22
N LEU A 184 -11.38 -3.85 -1.30
CA LEU A 184 -10.96 -2.49 -1.60
C LEU A 184 -9.94 -1.98 -0.58
N THR A 185 -10.27 -1.94 0.70
CA THR A 185 -9.36 -1.45 1.76
C THR A 185 -8.10 -2.31 1.88
N THR A 186 -8.21 -3.63 1.68
CA THR A 186 -7.06 -4.53 1.64
C THR A 186 -6.14 -4.19 0.47
N MET A 187 -6.70 -3.98 -0.73
CA MET A 187 -5.95 -3.57 -1.91
C MET A 187 -5.23 -2.24 -1.70
N GLN A 188 -5.92 -1.23 -1.15
CA GLN A 188 -5.36 0.09 -0.82
C GLN A 188 -4.17 -0.03 0.14
N PHE A 189 -4.36 -0.75 1.24
CA PHE A 189 -3.32 -0.96 2.24
C PHE A 189 -2.09 -1.68 1.67
N LEU A 190 -2.30 -2.78 0.93
CA LEU A 190 -1.21 -3.54 0.31
C LEU A 190 -0.47 -2.73 -0.75
N SER A 191 -1.18 -1.89 -1.50
CA SER A 191 -0.59 -0.96 -2.47
C SER A 191 0.33 0.06 -1.79
N LEU A 192 -0.11 0.65 -0.68
CA LEU A 192 0.70 1.59 0.10
C LEU A 192 1.92 0.89 0.72
N LEU A 193 1.77 -0.33 1.22
CA LEU A 193 2.90 -1.12 1.74
C LEU A 193 3.93 -1.46 0.64
N SER A 194 3.46 -1.90 -0.53
CA SER A 194 4.34 -2.23 -1.67
C SER A 194 5.24 -1.06 -2.04
N THR A 195 4.66 0.14 -2.11
CA THR A 195 5.36 1.37 -2.48
C THR A 195 6.24 1.92 -1.35
N ALA A 196 5.77 1.87 -0.11
CA ALA A 196 6.57 2.26 1.05
C ALA A 196 7.83 1.38 1.20
N VAL A 197 7.73 0.07 0.92
CA VAL A 197 8.88 -0.84 0.90
C VAL A 197 9.86 -0.48 -0.22
N THR A 198 9.37 -0.19 -1.42
CA THR A 198 10.22 0.24 -2.54
C THR A 198 10.95 1.56 -2.25
N ALA A 199 10.33 2.48 -1.50
CA ALA A 199 10.99 3.71 -1.06
C ALA A 199 12.27 3.47 -0.24
N GLY A 200 12.43 2.30 0.38
CA GLY A 200 13.63 1.93 1.14
C GLY A 200 14.89 1.73 0.29
N ILE A 201 14.77 1.63 -1.03
CA ILE A 201 15.89 1.40 -1.94
C ILE A 201 16.78 2.64 -2.12
N PHE A 202 16.26 3.83 -1.86
CA PHE A 202 17.00 5.07 -2.05
C PHE A 202 18.07 5.25 -0.96
N LYS A 203 19.33 5.40 -1.39
CA LYS A 203 20.50 5.54 -0.50
C LYS A 203 20.52 6.86 0.25
N THR A 204 20.05 7.92 -0.40
CA THR A 204 19.89 9.24 0.20
C THR A 204 18.87 9.11 1.31
N ARG A 205 19.32 9.23 2.57
CA ARG A 205 18.40 9.28 3.71
C ARG A 205 17.42 10.40 3.46
N LYS A 206 16.17 10.03 3.19
CA LYS A 206 15.05 10.95 3.17
C LYS A 206 15.02 11.70 4.50
N GLU A 207 14.59 12.97 4.43
CA GLU A 207 14.43 13.76 5.64
C GLU A 207 13.58 12.98 6.65
N PRO A 208 13.93 12.95 7.96
CA PRO A 208 13.19 12.22 8.98
C PRO A 208 11.69 12.55 9.00
N MET A 209 11.34 13.78 8.61
CA MET A 209 9.96 14.22 8.43
C MET A 209 9.19 13.35 7.42
N ARG A 210 9.83 12.99 6.30
CA ARG A 210 9.21 12.18 5.26
C ARG A 210 8.92 10.75 5.70
N ILE A 211 9.87 10.12 6.37
CA ILE A 211 9.68 8.79 6.96
C ILE A 211 8.50 8.82 7.94
N THR A 212 8.42 9.87 8.76
CA THR A 212 7.33 10.07 9.72
C THR A 212 5.98 10.17 9.01
N VAL A 213 5.88 10.93 7.90
CA VAL A 213 4.66 11.06 7.11
C VAL A 213 4.23 9.71 6.50
N ILE A 214 5.16 8.94 5.93
CA ILE A 214 4.88 7.61 5.37
C ILE A 214 4.36 6.65 6.46
N CYS A 215 5.02 6.65 7.62
CA CYS A 215 4.57 5.85 8.77
C CYS A 215 3.17 6.27 9.24
N LEU A 216 2.87 7.57 9.26
CA LEU A 216 1.55 8.08 9.64
C LEU A 216 0.47 7.64 8.66
N TYR A 217 0.73 7.69 7.34
CA TYR A 217 -0.19 7.18 6.32
C TYR A 217 -0.44 5.68 6.50
N GLY A 218 0.62 4.89 6.68
CA GLY A 218 0.51 3.45 6.93
C GLY A 218 -0.29 3.11 8.19
N LEU A 219 -0.08 3.85 9.29
CA LEU A 219 -0.82 3.66 10.54
C LEU A 219 -2.29 4.05 10.42
N LEU A 220 -2.61 5.14 9.72
CA LEU A 220 -3.98 5.56 9.48
C LEU A 220 -4.73 4.53 8.63
N GLU A 221 -4.16 4.12 7.49
CA GLU A 221 -4.72 3.07 6.63
C GLU A 221 -4.90 1.75 7.38
N PHE A 222 -3.89 1.32 8.12
CA PHE A 222 -3.97 0.12 8.95
C PHE A 222 -5.08 0.24 9.99
N GLY A 223 -5.24 1.41 10.62
CA GLY A 223 -6.31 1.69 11.57
C GLY A 223 -7.70 1.55 10.95
N PHE A 224 -7.91 2.11 9.75
CA PHE A 224 -9.19 1.97 9.03
C PHE A 224 -9.45 0.53 8.59
N TYR A 225 -8.44 -0.14 8.05
CA TYR A 225 -8.51 -1.56 7.68
C TYR A 225 -8.87 -2.43 8.88
N MET A 226 -8.17 -2.26 10.01
CA MET A 226 -8.46 -2.99 11.24
C MET A 226 -9.82 -2.60 11.84
N GLY A 227 -10.27 -1.36 11.68
CA GLY A 227 -11.61 -0.93 12.05
C GLY A 227 -12.70 -1.65 11.26
N LEU A 228 -12.52 -1.79 9.95
CA LEU A 228 -13.43 -2.52 9.07
C LEU A 228 -13.44 -4.03 9.41
N VAL A 229 -12.27 -4.66 9.41
CA VAL A 229 -12.12 -6.10 9.74
C VAL A 229 -12.59 -6.38 11.17
N GLY A 230 -12.31 -5.48 12.10
CA GLY A 230 -12.75 -5.53 13.48
C GLY A 230 -14.26 -5.41 13.60
N GLY A 231 -14.89 -4.47 12.89
CA GLY A 231 -16.35 -4.31 12.88
C GLY A 231 -17.07 -5.58 12.41
N LEU A 232 -16.53 -6.26 11.40
CA LEU A 232 -17.03 -7.55 10.91
C LEU A 232 -16.91 -8.70 11.93
N ARG A 233 -16.01 -8.59 12.91
CA ARG A 233 -15.74 -9.63 13.91
C ARG A 233 -16.71 -9.68 15.09
N THR A 234 -17.59 -8.69 15.27
CA THR A 234 -18.13 -8.38 16.61
C THR A 234 -19.36 -9.14 17.11
N SER A 235 -20.15 -9.84 16.28
CA SER A 235 -21.33 -10.59 16.78
C SER A 235 -21.47 -12.00 16.20
N GLY A 236 -21.48 -13.00 17.09
CA GLY A 236 -21.49 -14.42 16.72
C GLY A 236 -22.88 -14.84 16.31
N ALA A 237 -23.86 -14.30 17.05
CA ALA A 237 -25.27 -14.38 16.69
C ALA A 237 -25.54 -13.78 15.30
N ARG A 238 -24.86 -12.68 14.95
CA ARG A 238 -24.96 -12.11 13.61
C ARG A 238 -24.38 -13.03 12.54
N TRP A 239 -23.24 -13.67 12.78
CA TRP A 239 -22.69 -14.67 11.85
C TRP A 239 -23.57 -15.91 11.72
N ASP A 240 -24.13 -16.41 12.82
CA ASP A 240 -25.06 -17.53 12.80
C ASP A 240 -26.36 -17.16 12.05
N ALA A 241 -26.85 -15.92 12.21
CA ALA A 241 -27.98 -15.39 11.45
C ALA A 241 -27.65 -15.26 9.94
N ILE A 242 -26.44 -14.86 9.59
CA ILE A 242 -25.97 -14.81 8.20
C ILE A 242 -25.91 -16.22 7.60
N ASP A 243 -25.39 -17.20 8.35
CA ASP A 243 -25.29 -18.59 7.94
C ASP A 243 -26.65 -19.29 7.84
N GLU A 244 -27.63 -18.90 8.67
CA GLU A 244 -29.01 -19.36 8.52
C GLU A 244 -29.69 -18.70 7.31
N LEU A 245 -29.54 -17.38 7.14
CA LEU A 245 -30.09 -16.63 6.01
C LEU A 245 -29.59 -17.15 4.67
N GLY A 246 -28.28 -17.18 4.52
CA GLY A 246 -27.61 -18.45 4.39
C GLY A 246 -28.21 -19.57 3.55
N GLU A 247 -28.28 -20.68 4.26
CA GLU A 247 -28.91 -21.92 3.85
C GLU A 247 -30.40 -21.73 3.50
N ALA A 248 -31.11 -20.79 4.12
CA ALA A 248 -32.50 -20.51 3.80
C ALA A 248 -32.67 -19.94 2.37
N CYS A 249 -31.83 -18.99 1.95
CA CYS A 249 -31.85 -18.45 0.59
C CYS A 249 -31.43 -19.48 -0.44
N LYS A 250 -30.55 -20.43 -0.07
CA LYS A 250 -30.20 -21.59 -0.90
C LYS A 250 -31.35 -22.59 -1.04
N ALA A 251 -32.11 -22.82 0.03
CA ALA A 251 -33.21 -23.78 0.05
C ALA A 251 -34.49 -23.25 -0.62
N TYR A 252 -34.80 -21.96 -0.43
CA TYR A 252 -36.10 -21.39 -0.80
C TYR A 252 -36.01 -20.25 -1.83
N GLY A 253 -34.81 -19.78 -2.16
CA GLY A 253 -34.57 -18.69 -3.11
C GLY A 253 -33.76 -19.10 -4.33
N THR A 254 -33.53 -18.15 -5.23
CA THR A 254 -32.53 -18.29 -6.30
C THR A 254 -31.14 -18.10 -5.69
N LEU A 255 -30.34 -19.15 -5.68
CA LEU A 255 -28.95 -19.06 -5.23
C LEU A 255 -28.19 -18.07 -6.11
N LEU A 256 -27.69 -17.00 -5.52
CA LEU A 256 -26.91 -16.00 -6.23
C LEU A 256 -25.43 -16.38 -6.19
N PRO A 257 -24.71 -16.22 -7.31
CA PRO A 257 -23.31 -16.61 -7.41
C PRO A 257 -22.47 -15.81 -6.39
N GLY A 258 -21.76 -16.50 -5.50
CA GLY A 258 -20.98 -15.88 -4.41
C GLY A 258 -21.35 -16.40 -3.01
N PHE A 259 -22.52 -17.04 -2.87
CA PHE A 259 -22.96 -17.60 -1.59
C PHE A 259 -22.00 -18.65 -1.01
N GLU A 260 -21.36 -19.43 -1.87
CA GLU A 260 -20.38 -20.47 -1.49
C GLU A 260 -19.12 -19.90 -0.84
N ASP A 261 -18.87 -18.60 -0.97
CA ASP A 261 -17.69 -17.95 -0.41
C ASP A 261 -17.93 -17.37 0.99
N ILE A 262 -19.19 -17.22 1.43
CA ILE A 262 -19.54 -16.72 2.78
C ILE A 262 -19.04 -17.66 3.89
N PRO A 263 -19.25 -18.99 3.82
CA PRO A 263 -18.73 -19.92 4.84
C PRO A 263 -17.20 -19.86 4.97
N LYS A 264 -16.51 -19.56 3.86
CA LYS A 264 -15.05 -19.41 3.87
C LYS A 264 -14.62 -18.16 4.64
N LEU A 265 -15.37 -17.06 4.58
CA LEU A 265 -15.08 -15.86 5.38
C LEU A 265 -15.11 -16.17 6.89
N ARG A 266 -16.09 -16.97 7.36
CA ARG A 266 -16.16 -17.38 8.77
C ARG A 266 -14.89 -18.11 9.23
N THR A 267 -14.31 -18.95 8.37
CA THR A 267 -13.08 -19.70 8.72
C THR A 267 -11.83 -18.85 8.82
N ILE A 268 -11.75 -17.75 8.07
CA ILE A 268 -10.57 -16.85 8.07
C ILE A 268 -10.58 -15.92 9.29
N VAL A 269 -11.75 -15.69 9.86
CA VAL A 269 -11.97 -14.64 10.86
C VAL A 269 -12.50 -15.29 12.16
N PRO A 270 -11.62 -15.72 13.08
CA PRO A 270 -12.06 -16.31 14.34
C PRO A 270 -12.91 -15.31 15.12
N HIS A 271 -14.04 -15.79 15.64
CA HIS A 271 -15.02 -14.98 16.34
C HIS A 271 -14.45 -14.44 17.66
N PHE A 272 -14.48 -13.12 17.87
CA PHE A 272 -14.12 -12.50 19.15
C PHE A 272 -15.29 -11.66 19.65
N SER A 273 -16.13 -12.23 20.51
CA SER A 273 -17.31 -11.55 21.04
C SER A 273 -16.93 -10.64 22.21
N ALA A 274 -16.77 -9.35 21.95
CA ALA A 274 -16.54 -8.36 23.00
C ALA A 274 -17.71 -8.29 23.99
N HIS A 275 -18.95 -8.53 23.52
CA HIS A 275 -20.14 -8.51 24.35
C HIS A 275 -20.29 -9.73 25.27
N GLN A 276 -19.85 -10.94 24.85
CA GLN A 276 -19.73 -12.06 25.79
C GLN A 276 -18.69 -11.77 26.87
N VAL A 277 -17.57 -11.15 26.49
CA VAL A 277 -16.58 -10.70 27.46
C VAL A 277 -17.18 -9.67 28.41
N LEU A 278 -17.99 -8.71 27.93
CA LEU A 278 -18.50 -7.59 28.74
C LEU A 278 -19.77 -7.93 29.55
N LEU A 279 -20.68 -8.78 29.08
CA LEU A 279 -21.86 -9.20 29.84
C LEU A 279 -21.52 -10.22 30.93
N GLU A 280 -20.48 -11.04 30.75
CA GLU A 280 -19.93 -11.81 31.86
C GLU A 280 -19.44 -10.88 33.01
N TRP A 281 -19.12 -9.61 32.75
CA TRP A 281 -18.69 -8.69 33.82
C TRP A 281 -19.78 -8.40 34.86
N GLY A 282 -21.06 -8.54 34.51
CA GLY A 282 -22.17 -8.19 35.41
C GLY A 282 -22.39 -9.18 36.56
N HIS A 283 -21.92 -10.42 36.44
CA HIS A 283 -22.20 -11.48 37.42
C HIS A 283 -20.96 -12.12 38.07
N TYR A 284 -19.74 -11.81 37.62
CA TYR A 284 -18.54 -12.40 38.20
C TYR A 284 -17.92 -11.54 39.30
N ALA A 285 -17.67 -12.18 40.45
CA ALA A 285 -17.04 -11.61 41.63
C ALA A 285 -15.84 -10.71 41.26
N LEU A 286 -15.77 -9.53 41.88
CA LEU A 286 -14.73 -8.48 41.79
C LEU A 286 -13.30 -8.99 41.48
N TRP A 287 -12.93 -10.15 42.00
CA TRP A 287 -11.64 -10.78 41.80
C TRP A 287 -11.37 -11.27 40.37
N LYS A 288 -12.38 -11.76 39.63
CA LYS A 288 -12.23 -12.17 38.22
C LYS A 288 -12.14 -10.98 37.26
N ALA A 289 -12.86 -9.89 37.55
CA ALA A 289 -12.76 -8.64 36.77
C ALA A 289 -11.33 -8.09 36.79
N SER A 290 -10.62 -8.16 37.93
CA SER A 290 -9.21 -7.78 38.02
C SER A 290 -8.31 -8.61 37.10
N PHE A 291 -8.49 -9.93 37.01
CA PHE A 291 -7.70 -10.76 36.08
C PHE A 291 -7.96 -10.44 34.62
N ILE A 292 -9.20 -10.06 34.26
CA ILE A 292 -9.54 -9.67 32.89
C ILE A 292 -8.93 -8.31 32.54
N VAL A 293 -8.99 -7.32 33.45
CA VAL A 293 -8.33 -6.02 33.25
C VAL A 293 -6.83 -6.20 33.12
N ILE A 294 -6.21 -7.02 33.97
CA ILE A 294 -4.79 -7.39 33.85
C ILE A 294 -4.53 -8.07 32.51
N GLY A 295 -5.41 -8.96 32.06
CA GLY A 295 -5.33 -9.64 30.78
C GLY A 295 -5.43 -8.69 29.58
N LEU A 296 -6.32 -7.70 29.61
CA LEU A 296 -6.46 -6.68 28.56
C LEU A 296 -5.26 -5.74 28.53
N ILE A 297 -4.75 -5.33 29.70
CA ILE A 297 -3.53 -4.55 29.80
C ILE A 297 -2.35 -5.34 29.23
N LEU A 298 -2.22 -6.62 29.61
CA LEU A 298 -1.18 -7.52 29.10
C LEU A 298 -1.31 -7.71 27.59
N ALA A 299 -2.53 -7.94 27.07
CA ALA A 299 -2.80 -8.05 25.64
C ALA A 299 -2.46 -6.75 24.90
N GLY A 300 -2.77 -5.59 25.49
CA GLY A 300 -2.39 -4.28 24.97
C GLY A 300 -0.87 -4.11 24.91
N PHE A 301 -0.14 -4.52 25.94
CA PHE A 301 1.32 -4.53 25.94
C PHE A 301 1.90 -5.50 24.91
N VAL A 302 1.33 -6.69 24.77
CA VAL A 302 1.74 -7.67 23.75
C VAL A 302 1.49 -7.13 22.35
N ALA A 303 0.32 -6.54 22.10
CA ALA A 303 0.00 -5.91 20.82
C ALA A 303 0.96 -4.75 20.52
N LEU A 304 1.23 -3.89 21.50
CA LEU A 304 2.20 -2.80 21.36
C LEU A 304 3.61 -3.35 21.10
N ALA A 305 4.03 -4.39 21.81
CA ALA A 305 5.34 -5.04 21.60
C ALA A 305 5.45 -5.66 20.21
N VAL A 306 4.39 -6.33 19.72
CA VAL A 306 4.32 -6.86 18.35
C VAL A 306 4.43 -5.72 17.35
N VAL A 307 3.70 -4.61 17.53
CA VAL A 307 3.79 -3.43 16.67
C VAL A 307 5.21 -2.85 16.68
N VAL A 308 5.83 -2.71 17.85
CA VAL A 308 7.22 -2.22 17.97
C VAL A 308 8.20 -3.18 17.28
N CYS A 309 8.06 -4.50 17.47
CA CYS A 309 8.90 -5.51 16.81
C CYS A 309 8.71 -5.51 15.30
N VAL A 310 7.48 -5.33 14.80
CA VAL A 310 7.19 -5.23 13.36
C VAL A 310 7.78 -3.95 12.81
N ILE A 311 7.59 -2.80 13.46
CA ILE A 311 8.18 -1.52 13.04
C ILE A 311 9.71 -1.60 13.07
N TRP A 312 10.29 -2.20 14.11
CA TRP A 312 11.74 -2.40 14.22
C TRP A 312 12.25 -3.33 13.13
N GLY A 313 11.57 -4.46 12.88
CA GLY A 313 11.92 -5.42 11.84
C GLY A 313 11.83 -4.80 10.45
N LEU A 314 10.74 -4.07 10.15
CA LEU A 314 10.60 -3.29 8.92
C LEU A 314 11.67 -2.21 8.82
N GLY A 315 11.98 -1.50 9.91
CA GLY A 315 13.05 -0.51 9.95
C GLY A 315 14.42 -1.13 9.66
N ALA A 316 14.73 -2.27 10.28
CA ALA A 316 15.97 -3.00 10.04
C ALA A 316 16.07 -3.52 8.59
N LEU A 317 14.96 -4.00 8.02
CA LEU A 317 14.87 -4.39 6.61
C LEU A 317 15.05 -3.21 5.67
N LEU A 318 14.48 -2.04 5.98
CA LEU A 318 14.68 -0.82 5.20
C LEU A 318 16.13 -0.30 5.32
N ILE A 319 16.77 -0.49 6.47
CA ILE A 319 18.17 -0.13 6.71
C ILE A 319 19.14 -1.05 5.95
N SER A 320 18.81 -2.34 5.75
CA SER A 320 19.70 -3.24 5.03
C SER A 320 19.91 -2.83 3.57
N GLN A 321 18.94 -2.10 2.99
CA GLN A 321 18.94 -1.63 1.59
C GLN A 321 19.22 -2.76 0.57
N GLU A 322 18.96 -4.01 0.96
CA GLU A 322 19.13 -5.14 0.07
C GLU A 322 17.98 -5.18 -0.93
N ILE A 323 18.28 -4.73 -2.16
CA ILE A 323 17.28 -4.61 -3.24
C ILE A 323 16.55 -5.94 -3.50
N TRP A 324 17.20 -7.09 -3.30
CA TRP A 324 16.56 -8.41 -3.43
C TRP A 324 15.48 -8.67 -2.37
N VAL A 325 15.72 -8.27 -1.13
CA VAL A 325 14.76 -8.44 -0.03
C VAL A 325 13.60 -7.45 -0.22
N LEU A 326 13.90 -6.17 -0.41
CA LEU A 326 12.87 -5.13 -0.62
C LEU A 326 12.05 -5.39 -1.89
N GLY A 327 12.71 -5.78 -2.98
CA GLY A 327 12.06 -6.10 -4.26
C GLY A 327 11.14 -7.32 -4.18
N SER A 328 11.55 -8.38 -3.47
CA SER A 328 10.70 -9.57 -3.28
C SER A 328 9.50 -9.31 -2.37
N MET A 329 9.66 -8.52 -1.31
CA MET A 329 8.55 -8.07 -0.47
C MET A 329 7.56 -7.19 -1.25
N SER A 330 8.07 -6.21 -1.99
CA SER A 330 7.24 -5.36 -2.87
C SER A 330 6.48 -6.19 -3.91
N LEU A 331 7.12 -7.21 -4.49
CA LEU A 331 6.48 -8.15 -5.40
C LEU A 331 5.34 -8.94 -4.72
N ALA A 332 5.58 -9.46 -3.50
CA ALA A 332 4.56 -10.20 -2.76
C ALA A 332 3.33 -9.33 -2.45
N PHE A 333 3.54 -8.08 -2.00
CA PHE A 333 2.44 -7.14 -1.78
C PHE A 333 1.72 -6.77 -3.07
N THR A 334 2.44 -6.59 -4.17
CA THR A 334 1.85 -6.30 -5.48
C THR A 334 0.98 -7.46 -5.98
N ILE A 335 1.44 -8.70 -5.83
CA ILE A 335 0.63 -9.89 -6.16
C ILE A 335 -0.64 -9.90 -5.31
N ALA A 336 -0.52 -9.64 -4.01
CA ALA A 336 -1.67 -9.57 -3.11
C ALA A 336 -2.65 -8.44 -3.50
N THR A 337 -2.15 -7.25 -3.87
CA THR A 337 -2.94 -6.14 -4.42
C THR A 337 -3.71 -6.56 -5.67
N ILE A 338 -3.08 -7.27 -6.60
CA ILE A 338 -3.74 -7.76 -7.83
C ILE A 338 -4.82 -8.80 -7.48
N VAL A 339 -4.54 -9.71 -6.56
CA VAL A 339 -5.53 -10.72 -6.11
C VAL A 339 -6.75 -10.04 -5.51
N GLU A 340 -6.56 -9.03 -4.66
CA GLU A 340 -7.68 -8.28 -4.07
C GLU A 340 -8.42 -7.41 -5.09
N LEU A 341 -7.73 -6.83 -6.07
CA LEU A 341 -8.37 -6.14 -7.20
C LEU A 341 -9.27 -7.10 -7.98
N VAL A 342 -8.76 -8.30 -8.33
CA VAL A 342 -9.57 -9.31 -9.06
C VAL A 342 -10.77 -9.77 -8.22
N ARG A 343 -10.60 -9.94 -6.91
CA ARG A 343 -11.72 -10.26 -6.00
C ARG A 343 -12.75 -9.14 -5.96
N MET A 344 -12.29 -7.89 -5.89
CA MET A 344 -13.14 -6.70 -5.92
C MET A 344 -13.93 -6.61 -7.23
N GLU A 345 -13.29 -6.79 -8.40
CA GLU A 345 -13.93 -6.80 -9.72
C GLU A 345 -14.93 -7.94 -9.89
N ARG A 346 -14.60 -9.12 -9.39
CA ARG A 346 -15.53 -10.27 -9.41
C ARG A 346 -16.77 -9.96 -8.57
N THR A 347 -16.57 -9.39 -7.38
CA THR A 347 -17.66 -8.99 -6.47
C THR A 347 -18.54 -7.93 -7.12
N ARG A 348 -17.92 -6.93 -7.76
CA ARG A 348 -18.61 -5.89 -8.54
C ARG A 348 -19.42 -6.49 -9.69
N SER A 349 -18.85 -7.39 -10.48
CA SER A 349 -19.54 -8.05 -11.60
C SER A 349 -20.75 -8.86 -11.14
N ILE A 350 -20.63 -9.52 -9.97
CA ILE A 350 -21.75 -10.22 -9.34
C ILE A 350 -22.83 -9.22 -8.94
N MET A 351 -22.49 -8.12 -8.24
CA MET A 351 -23.47 -7.11 -7.87
C MET A 351 -24.21 -6.55 -9.10
N GLN A 352 -23.48 -6.25 -10.18
CA GLN A 352 -24.05 -5.82 -11.46
C GLN A 352 -25.02 -6.84 -12.06
N ALA A 353 -24.65 -8.11 -12.07
CA ALA A 353 -25.50 -9.18 -12.62
C ALA A 353 -26.80 -9.35 -11.82
N ILE A 354 -26.75 -9.14 -10.50
CA ILE A 354 -27.91 -9.31 -9.60
C ILE A 354 -28.86 -8.09 -9.70
N THR A 355 -28.30 -6.89 -9.71
CA THR A 355 -29.05 -5.64 -9.65
C THR A 355 -29.48 -5.14 -11.03
N GLY A 356 -28.83 -5.62 -12.10
CA GLY A 356 -29.15 -5.26 -13.47
C GLY A 356 -29.01 -3.77 -13.72
N ALA A 357 -30.06 -3.15 -14.27
CA ALA A 357 -30.07 -1.73 -14.60
C ALA A 357 -30.00 -0.81 -13.36
N GLU A 358 -30.31 -1.34 -12.17
CA GLU A 358 -30.36 -0.55 -10.92
C GLU A 358 -28.98 -0.35 -10.26
N PHE A 359 -27.92 -1.02 -10.71
CA PHE A 359 -26.56 -0.89 -10.14
C PHE A 359 -25.99 0.54 -10.19
N GLY A 360 -26.61 1.44 -10.97
CA GLY A 360 -26.21 2.85 -11.03
C GLY A 360 -24.81 3.08 -11.61
N ASP A 361 -24.24 2.12 -12.35
CA ASP A 361 -22.81 2.18 -12.72
C ASP A 361 -22.43 3.39 -13.58
N ASN A 362 -23.38 3.81 -14.41
CA ASN A 362 -23.19 4.90 -15.36
C ASN A 362 -23.41 6.28 -14.71
N ALA A 363 -23.68 6.34 -13.41
CA ALA A 363 -23.81 7.59 -12.68
C ALA A 363 -22.43 8.10 -12.26
N TRP A 364 -21.92 9.08 -13.00
CA TRP A 364 -20.68 9.77 -12.68
C TRP A 364 -20.89 10.79 -11.56
N GLY A 365 -20.40 10.47 -10.37
CA GLY A 365 -20.34 11.40 -9.24
C GLY A 365 -19.13 12.33 -9.32
N PHE A 366 -19.20 13.48 -8.63
CA PHE A 366 -18.07 14.41 -8.52
C PHE A 366 -16.81 13.73 -7.97
N GLY A 367 -16.95 12.90 -6.93
CA GLY A 367 -15.83 12.16 -6.33
C GLY A 367 -15.14 11.21 -7.31
N GLN A 368 -15.91 10.54 -8.17
CA GLN A 368 -15.37 9.65 -9.20
C GLN A 368 -14.52 10.44 -10.22
N VAL A 369 -15.01 11.59 -10.68
CA VAL A 369 -14.24 12.44 -11.62
C VAL A 369 -12.97 12.95 -10.96
N VAL A 370 -13.06 13.51 -9.75
CA VAL A 370 -11.90 14.03 -9.00
C VAL A 370 -10.85 12.93 -8.78
N SER A 371 -11.27 11.70 -8.50
CA SER A 371 -10.36 10.58 -8.30
C SER A 371 -9.45 10.31 -9.50
N LEU A 372 -9.98 10.45 -10.72
CA LEU A 372 -9.19 10.26 -11.94
C LEU A 372 -8.14 11.37 -12.11
N PHE A 373 -8.52 12.61 -11.77
CA PHE A 373 -7.62 13.75 -11.86
C PHE A 373 -6.46 13.70 -10.87
N LEU A 374 -6.59 12.97 -9.75
CA LEU A 374 -5.46 12.73 -8.83
C LEU A 374 -4.30 11.98 -9.50
N TRP A 375 -4.59 11.14 -10.49
CA TRP A 375 -3.58 10.34 -11.20
C TRP A 375 -2.92 11.08 -12.37
N VAL A 376 -3.49 12.21 -12.81
CA VAL A 376 -2.98 12.95 -13.98
C VAL A 376 -1.57 13.54 -13.73
N PRO A 377 -1.31 14.25 -12.61
CA PRO A 377 0.02 14.81 -12.35
C PRO A 377 1.13 13.75 -12.34
N ILE A 378 0.89 12.61 -11.68
CA ILE A 378 1.89 11.54 -11.62
C ILE A 378 2.12 10.89 -12.98
N SER A 379 1.07 10.75 -13.79
CA SER A 379 1.18 10.22 -15.16
C SER A 379 2.02 11.15 -16.05
N ILE A 380 1.81 12.46 -15.94
CA ILE A 380 2.58 13.48 -16.66
C ILE A 380 4.04 13.46 -16.19
N GLN A 381 4.29 13.47 -14.88
CA GLN A 381 5.64 13.42 -14.32
C GLN A 381 6.37 12.14 -14.74
N ALA A 382 5.70 10.99 -14.72
CA ALA A 382 6.27 9.73 -15.19
C ALA A 382 6.63 9.80 -16.68
N ALA A 383 5.76 10.37 -17.52
CA ALA A 383 6.04 10.56 -18.93
C ALA A 383 7.25 11.48 -19.17
N TYR A 384 7.37 12.60 -18.45
CA TYR A 384 8.52 13.48 -18.52
C TYR A 384 9.82 12.77 -18.12
N THR A 385 9.82 12.06 -16.99
CA THR A 385 10.99 11.31 -16.52
C THR A 385 11.39 10.21 -17.52
N LEU A 386 10.43 9.50 -18.12
CA LEU A 386 10.71 8.51 -19.16
C LEU A 386 11.30 9.16 -20.41
N ILE A 387 10.74 10.28 -20.89
CA ILE A 387 11.29 11.01 -22.04
C ILE A 387 12.72 11.46 -21.77
N GLU A 388 13.02 11.95 -20.57
CA GLU A 388 14.38 12.36 -20.19
C GLU A 388 15.37 11.17 -20.16
N ILE A 389 14.91 10.00 -19.70
CA ILE A 389 15.70 8.77 -19.70
C ILE A 389 16.00 8.29 -21.13
N TYR A 390 15.02 8.32 -22.03
CA TYR A 390 15.17 7.84 -23.41
C TYR A 390 15.85 8.85 -24.34
N PHE A 391 15.62 10.14 -24.12
CA PHE A 391 16.16 11.24 -24.91
C PHE A 391 16.99 12.16 -24.02
N PRO A 392 18.20 11.75 -23.59
CA PRO A 392 19.08 12.59 -22.81
C PRO A 392 19.37 13.86 -23.62
N SER A 393 18.70 14.96 -23.25
CA SER A 393 18.68 16.17 -24.04
C SER A 393 20.09 16.66 -24.28
N SER A 394 20.47 16.77 -25.55
CA SER A 394 21.74 17.34 -25.98
C SER A 394 21.95 18.78 -25.48
N ARG A 395 20.93 19.43 -24.89
CA ARG A 395 21.02 20.75 -24.25
C ARG A 395 22.01 20.83 -23.10
N SER A 396 22.23 19.77 -22.32
CA SER A 396 23.25 19.80 -21.26
C SER A 396 24.64 20.10 -21.86
N LYS A 397 24.93 19.62 -23.08
CA LYS A 397 26.18 19.91 -23.77
C LYS A 397 26.31 21.36 -24.25
N ALA A 398 25.20 22.08 -24.42
CA ALA A 398 25.21 23.46 -24.91
C ALA A 398 25.41 24.48 -23.79
N VAL A 399 24.80 24.28 -22.62
CA VAL A 399 24.94 25.18 -21.46
C VAL A 399 26.35 25.13 -20.89
N ASP A 400 26.95 23.93 -20.78
CA ASP A 400 28.35 23.80 -20.36
C ASP A 400 29.34 24.45 -21.33
N LYS A 401 29.01 24.48 -22.63
CA LYS A 401 29.86 25.08 -23.65
C LYS A 401 29.77 26.60 -23.65
N ALA A 402 28.60 27.15 -23.32
CA ALA A 402 28.41 28.59 -23.14
C ALA A 402 29.06 29.09 -21.84
N GLY A 403 28.97 28.34 -20.74
CA GLY A 403 29.58 28.71 -19.45
C GLY A 403 31.11 28.59 -19.41
N LYS A 404 31.74 27.84 -20.33
CA LYS A 404 33.21 27.83 -20.52
C LYS A 404 33.72 28.85 -21.53
N ALA A 405 32.82 29.45 -22.32
CA ALA A 405 33.16 30.46 -23.32
C ALA A 405 32.96 31.90 -22.81
N ALA A 406 32.28 32.05 -21.67
CA ALA A 406 32.22 33.26 -20.86
C ALA A 406 33.24 33.15 -19.73
#